data_AF-A0A2J7Q7T4-F1
#
_entry.id   AF-A0A2J7Q7T4-F1
#
_cell.length_a   1.000
_cell.length_b   1.000
_cell.length_c   1.000
_cell.angle_alpha   90.00
_cell.angle_beta   90.00
_cell.angle_gamma   90.00
#
_symmetry.space_group_name_H-M   'P 1'
#
loop_
_entity.id
_entity.type
_entity.pdbx_description
1 polymer ?
#
loop_
_entity_poly.entity_id
_entity_poly.type
_entity_poly.pdbx_seq_one_letter_code
_entity_poly.pdbx_strand_id
1 'polypeptide(L)'
;MPSAWIHSLSKQQAKRLAIELGVSMDGILDDLRRRLKEKWSSLEPHLPSQLTAKSNYVQAKMRGRVVGDLVRNIPMLSGTDPESVLHFLIRAQEVYDLNLVGDLEFLALLVGRSSGRVTQILGLHLGTSSKWIALYTKLANEECLKKCIRGKTQNDSKALHSLIWNKCPKDTFISKRN
;
A
#
# COMPACT_ATOMS: atom_id res chain seq x y z
N MET A 1 23.61 4.13 23.67
CA MET A 1 23.35 5.57 23.45
C MET A 1 22.15 6.19 24.23
N PRO A 2 21.40 5.53 25.14
CA PRO A 2 20.42 6.24 25.99
C PRO A 2 20.98 6.81 27.31
N SER A 3 22.18 6.40 27.74
CA SER A 3 22.73 6.77 29.05
C SER A 3 23.02 8.27 29.18
N ALA A 4 23.53 8.90 28.12
CA ALA A 4 23.88 10.32 28.10
C ALA A 4 22.64 11.23 28.25
N TRP A 5 21.51 10.82 27.67
CA TRP A 5 20.25 11.56 27.77
C TRP A 5 19.70 11.58 29.21
N ILE A 6 19.75 10.44 29.91
CA ILE A 6 19.30 10.34 31.32
C ILE A 6 20.10 11.27 32.23
N HIS A 7 21.41 11.42 31.99
CA HIS A 7 22.26 12.36 32.73
C HIS A 7 21.91 13.84 32.45
N SER A 8 21.34 14.15 31.29
CA SER A 8 20.94 15.52 30.92
C SER A 8 19.55 15.94 31.43
N LEU A 9 18.77 15.02 32.01
CA LEU A 9 17.40 15.31 32.47
C LEU A 9 17.38 16.29 33.63
N SER A 10 16.49 17.28 33.57
CA SER A 10 16.19 18.15 34.72
C SER A 10 15.47 17.36 35.83
N LYS A 11 15.48 17.90 37.06
CA LYS A 11 14.83 17.24 38.21
C LYS A 11 13.34 16.96 37.99
N GLN A 12 12.63 17.84 37.27
CA GLN A 12 11.21 17.64 36.96
C GLN A 12 11.01 16.54 35.91
N GLN A 13 11.85 16.51 34.87
CA GLN A 13 11.78 15.48 33.82
C GLN A 13 12.10 14.10 34.37
N ALA A 14 13.15 13.99 35.21
CA ALA A 14 13.51 12.75 35.87
C ALA A 14 12.39 12.23 36.78
N LYS A 15 11.69 13.11 37.52
CA LYS A 15 10.56 12.71 38.37
C LYS A 15 9.36 12.20 37.56
N ARG A 16 9.01 12.86 36.46
CA ARG A 16 7.93 12.40 35.57
C ARG A 16 8.22 11.02 35.00
N LEU A 17 9.44 10.82 34.50
CA LEU A 17 9.87 9.53 33.97
C LEU A 17 9.91 8.46 35.06
N ALA A 18 10.27 8.82 36.30
CA ALA A 18 10.26 7.88 37.42
C ALA A 18 8.85 7.40 37.78
N ILE A 19 7.84 8.29 37.71
CA ILE A 19 6.44 7.92 37.91
C ILE A 19 5.98 6.93 36.83
N GLU A 20 6.26 7.25 35.57
CA GLU A 20 5.87 6.40 34.42
C GLU A 20 6.53 5.02 34.47
N LEU A 21 7.79 4.95 34.92
CA LEU A 21 8.56 3.71 35.01
C LEU A 21 8.40 2.98 36.36
N GLY A 22 7.61 3.53 37.29
CA GLY A 22 7.40 2.97 38.63
C GLY A 22 8.66 2.93 39.50
N VAL A 23 9.55 3.93 39.36
CA VAL A 23 10.82 4.05 40.09
C VAL A 23 10.67 5.01 41.27
N SER A 24 11.23 4.66 42.43
CA SER A 24 11.20 5.52 43.63
C SER A 24 11.86 6.88 43.38
N MET A 25 11.24 7.94 43.92
CA MET A 25 11.68 9.33 43.80
C MET A 25 12.59 9.79 44.95
N ASP A 26 13.00 8.89 45.85
CA ASP A 26 13.71 9.25 47.09
C ASP A 26 15.18 9.64 46.86
N GLY A 27 15.72 10.58 47.65
CA GLY A 27 17.12 11.00 47.51
C GLY A 27 17.35 12.16 46.53
N ILE A 28 18.62 12.39 46.16
CA ILE A 28 19.02 13.52 45.31
C ILE A 28 18.92 13.17 43.82
N LEU A 29 19.04 14.18 42.94
CA LEU A 29 18.84 14.03 41.51
C LEU A 29 19.71 12.93 40.88
N ASP A 30 20.93 12.74 41.37
CA ASP A 30 21.84 11.74 40.84
C ASP A 30 21.46 10.31 41.26
N ASP A 31 20.89 10.11 42.45
CA ASP A 31 20.32 8.82 42.86
C ASP A 31 19.10 8.45 42.00
N LEU A 32 18.27 9.46 41.66
CA LEU A 32 17.13 9.28 40.76
C LEU A 32 17.59 8.90 39.34
N ARG A 33 18.60 9.60 38.80
CA ARG A 33 19.19 9.32 37.49
C ARG A 33 19.82 7.94 37.43
N ARG A 34 20.51 7.50 38.49
CA ARG A 34 21.08 6.15 38.59
C ARG A 34 19.99 5.07 38.49
N ARG A 35 18.92 5.19 39.28
CA ARG A 35 17.82 4.22 39.27
C ARG A 35 17.03 4.20 37.97
N LEU A 36 16.81 5.37 37.36
CA LEU A 36 16.23 5.47 36.01
C LEU A 36 17.09 4.75 34.97
N LYS A 37 18.42 4.91 35.04
CA LYS A 37 19.36 4.23 34.14
C LYS A 37 19.34 2.72 34.32
N GLU A 38 19.30 2.22 35.55
CA GLU A 38 19.19 0.79 35.85
C GLU A 38 17.87 0.21 35.32
N LYS A 39 16.74 0.86 35.62
CA LYS A 39 15.42 0.44 35.13
C LYS A 39 15.35 0.48 33.60
N TRP A 40 15.89 1.52 32.97
CA TRP A 40 15.97 1.63 31.52
C TRP A 40 16.84 0.53 30.91
N SER A 41 17.97 0.20 31.52
CA SER A 41 18.86 -0.88 31.04
C SER A 41 18.19 -2.26 31.14
N SER A 42 17.28 -2.46 32.10
CA SER A 42 16.46 -3.67 32.20
C SER A 42 15.33 -3.72 31.16
N LEU A 43 14.80 -2.57 30.76
CA LEU A 43 13.73 -2.46 29.76
C LEU A 43 14.27 -2.43 28.31
N GLU A 44 15.48 -1.92 28.08
CA GLU A 44 16.10 -1.79 26.75
C GLU A 44 16.10 -3.09 25.92
N PRO A 45 16.38 -4.28 26.49
CA PRO A 45 16.28 -5.55 25.76
C PRO A 45 14.86 -5.93 25.34
N HIS A 46 13.85 -5.42 26.05
CA HIS A 46 12.43 -5.73 25.84
C HIS A 46 11.71 -4.65 25.04
N LEU A 47 12.32 -3.48 24.88
CA LEU A 47 11.85 -2.43 24.00
C LEU A 47 12.08 -2.86 22.54
N PRO A 48 11.14 -2.55 21.62
CA PRO A 48 11.33 -2.81 20.20
C PRO A 48 12.47 -1.92 19.67
N SER A 49 13.70 -2.42 19.80
CA SER A 49 14.93 -1.75 19.40
C SER A 49 15.06 -1.69 17.88
N GLN A 50 15.94 -0.83 17.37
CA GLN A 50 16.17 -0.47 15.97
C GLN A 50 16.28 -1.60 14.92
N LEU A 51 16.28 -2.87 15.33
CA LEU A 51 16.03 -4.03 14.47
C LEU A 51 14.66 -3.96 13.78
N THR A 52 13.62 -3.43 14.44
CA THR A 52 12.31 -3.21 13.81
C THR A 52 12.40 -2.16 12.70
N ALA A 53 13.15 -1.07 12.89
CA ALA A 53 13.33 -0.05 11.86
C ALA A 53 14.12 -0.57 10.65
N LYS A 54 15.20 -1.33 10.85
CA LYS A 54 15.96 -1.97 9.76
C LYS A 54 15.15 -3.07 9.07
N SER A 55 14.42 -3.90 9.83
CA SER A 55 13.53 -4.92 9.29
C SER A 55 12.40 -4.31 8.46
N ASN A 56 11.76 -3.25 8.97
CA ASN A 56 10.71 -2.51 8.26
C ASN A 56 11.25 -1.84 6.99
N TYR A 57 12.46 -1.27 7.03
CA TYR A 57 13.11 -0.71 5.85
C TYR A 57 13.41 -1.80 4.80
N VAL A 58 13.96 -2.94 5.23
CA VAL A 58 14.28 -4.07 4.34
C VAL A 58 13.01 -4.69 3.76
N GLN A 59 11.94 -4.83 4.56
CA GLN A 59 10.63 -5.26 4.09
C GLN A 59 10.01 -4.26 3.12
N ALA A 60 10.05 -2.95 3.42
CA ALA A 60 9.54 -1.92 2.51
C ALA A 60 10.32 -1.89 1.18
N LYS A 61 11.63 -2.09 1.22
CA LYS A 61 12.49 -2.18 0.03
C LYS A 61 12.19 -3.43 -0.80
N MET A 62 12.00 -4.60 -0.16
CA MET A 62 11.59 -5.82 -0.86
C MET A 62 10.20 -5.67 -1.47
N ARG A 63 9.24 -5.12 -0.71
CA ARG A 63 7.89 -4.83 -1.18
C ARG A 63 7.91 -3.92 -2.42
N GLY A 64 8.69 -2.84 -2.39
CA GLY A 64 8.87 -1.95 -3.53
C GLY A 64 9.45 -2.64 -4.77
N ARG A 65 10.42 -3.55 -4.59
CA ARG A 65 10.98 -4.35 -5.70
C ARG A 65 9.94 -5.30 -6.30
N VAL A 66 9.26 -6.07 -5.45
CA VAL A 66 8.23 -7.02 -5.87
C VAL A 66 7.12 -6.31 -6.64
N VAL A 67 6.63 -5.17 -6.11
CA VAL A 67 5.61 -4.36 -6.77
C VAL A 67 6.11 -3.82 -8.11
N GLY A 68 7.34 -3.30 -8.16
CA GLY A 68 7.95 -2.81 -9.39
C GLY A 68 8.05 -3.89 -10.47
N ASP A 69 8.47 -5.10 -10.10
CA ASP A 69 8.58 -6.24 -11.01
C ASP A 69 7.21 -6.70 -11.50
N LEU A 70 6.21 -6.77 -10.61
CA LEU A 70 4.83 -7.11 -10.98
C LEU A 70 4.22 -6.07 -11.93
N VAL A 71 4.36 -4.78 -11.63
CA VAL A 71 3.86 -3.68 -12.48
C VAL A 71 4.55 -3.67 -13.84
N ARG A 72 5.84 -4.01 -13.91
CA ARG A 72 6.57 -4.13 -15.17
C ARG A 72 5.98 -5.20 -16.10
N ASN A 73 5.38 -6.24 -15.55
CA ASN A 73 4.71 -7.30 -16.30
C ASN A 73 3.29 -6.92 -16.77
N ILE A 74 2.70 -5.83 -16.27
CA ILE A 74 1.47 -5.26 -16.84
C ILE A 74 1.80 -4.72 -18.24
N PRO A 75 1.05 -5.05 -19.31
CA PRO A 75 1.32 -4.56 -20.66
C PRO A 75 1.24 -3.03 -20.74
N MET A 76 2.01 -2.42 -21.64
CA MET A 76 1.95 -0.96 -21.86
C MET A 76 0.65 -0.61 -22.59
N LEU A 77 -0.17 0.25 -22.00
CA LEU A 77 -1.41 0.68 -22.63
C LEU A 77 -1.21 2.03 -23.34
N SER A 78 -0.98 1.97 -24.66
CA SER A 78 -0.76 3.15 -25.51
C SER A 78 -1.98 3.58 -26.33
N GLY A 79 -3.03 2.77 -26.34
CA GLY A 79 -4.24 2.98 -27.12
C GLY A 79 -5.50 2.98 -26.27
N THR A 80 -6.63 3.16 -26.94
CA THR A 80 -7.98 3.06 -26.36
C THR A 80 -8.75 1.88 -26.94
N ASP A 81 -8.04 0.90 -27.51
CA ASP A 81 -8.67 -0.31 -28.02
C ASP A 81 -9.22 -1.15 -26.85
N PRO A 82 -10.48 -1.61 -26.93
CA PRO A 82 -11.15 -2.23 -25.80
C PRO A 82 -10.48 -3.52 -25.30
N GLU A 83 -9.82 -4.28 -26.18
CA GLU A 83 -9.14 -5.52 -25.81
C GLU A 83 -7.87 -5.25 -25.00
N SER A 84 -7.01 -4.32 -25.44
CA SER A 84 -5.81 -3.94 -24.68
C SER A 84 -6.18 -3.23 -23.38
N VAL A 85 -7.23 -2.41 -23.37
CA VAL A 85 -7.75 -1.80 -22.14
C VAL A 85 -8.21 -2.90 -21.17
N LEU A 86 -8.95 -3.91 -21.62
CA LEU A 86 -9.37 -5.00 -20.75
C LEU A 86 -8.18 -5.82 -20.23
N HIS A 87 -7.26 -6.20 -21.12
CA HIS A 87 -6.06 -6.94 -20.72
C HIS A 87 -5.22 -6.17 -19.70
N PHE A 88 -5.07 -4.85 -19.89
CA PHE A 88 -4.42 -3.97 -18.94
C PHE A 88 -5.14 -3.96 -17.59
N LEU A 89 -6.47 -3.78 -17.58
CA LEU A 89 -7.27 -3.74 -16.35
C LEU A 89 -7.23 -5.05 -15.58
N ILE A 90 -7.29 -6.20 -16.26
CA ILE A 90 -7.18 -7.52 -15.63
C ILE A 90 -5.81 -7.67 -14.97
N ARG A 91 -4.73 -7.34 -15.70
CA ARG A 91 -3.37 -7.46 -15.15
C ARG A 91 -3.13 -6.49 -14.00
N ALA A 92 -3.66 -5.28 -14.09
CA ALA A 92 -3.63 -4.32 -12.99
C ALA A 92 -4.40 -4.85 -11.77
N GLN A 93 -5.60 -5.42 -11.96
CA GLN A 93 -6.39 -6.01 -10.88
C GLN A 93 -5.63 -7.16 -10.20
N GLU A 94 -5.04 -8.08 -10.98
CA GLU A 94 -4.23 -9.20 -10.45
C GLU A 94 -3.08 -8.71 -9.55
N VAL A 95 -2.45 -7.56 -9.89
CA VAL A 95 -1.41 -6.94 -9.04
C VAL A 95 -1.99 -6.21 -7.83
N TYR A 96 -3.12 -5.54 -8.00
CA TYR A 96 -3.81 -4.80 -6.93
C TYR A 96 -4.32 -5.71 -5.82
N ASP A 97 -4.88 -6.88 -6.18
CA ASP A 97 -5.43 -7.86 -5.24
C ASP A 97 -4.39 -8.42 -4.26
N LEU A 98 -3.10 -8.32 -4.59
CA LEU A 98 -2.00 -8.67 -3.69
C LEU A 98 -1.84 -7.67 -2.53
N ASN A 99 -2.50 -6.51 -2.60
CA ASN A 99 -2.57 -5.50 -1.55
C ASN A 99 -1.20 -5.06 -1.01
N LEU A 100 -0.21 -4.95 -1.91
CA LEU A 100 1.18 -4.62 -1.56
C LEU A 100 1.43 -3.12 -1.42
N VAL A 101 0.59 -2.28 -2.02
CA VAL A 101 0.67 -0.82 -2.01
C VAL A 101 -0.73 -0.22 -1.92
N GLY A 102 -0.84 0.99 -1.38
CA GLY A 102 -2.13 1.70 -1.31
C GLY A 102 -2.56 2.26 -2.67
N ASP A 103 -3.85 2.63 -2.79
CA ASP A 103 -4.45 3.06 -4.06
C ASP A 103 -3.70 4.18 -4.77
N LEU A 104 -3.22 5.20 -4.04
CA LEU A 104 -2.48 6.33 -4.60
C LEU A 104 -1.17 5.87 -5.27
N GLU A 105 -0.38 5.06 -4.55
CA GLU A 105 0.90 4.54 -5.04
C GLU A 105 0.68 3.59 -6.20
N PHE A 106 -0.34 2.73 -6.12
CA PHE A 106 -0.72 1.84 -7.21
C PHE A 106 -1.12 2.59 -8.48
N LEU A 107 -1.99 3.60 -8.37
CA LEU A 107 -2.40 4.42 -9.51
C LEU A 107 -1.23 5.18 -10.13
N ALA A 108 -0.31 5.71 -9.31
CA ALA A 108 0.91 6.36 -9.81
C ALA A 108 1.81 5.39 -10.58
N LEU A 109 1.91 4.14 -10.15
CA LEU A 109 2.63 3.08 -10.88
C LEU A 109 1.97 2.76 -12.22
N LEU A 110 0.63 2.74 -12.28
CA LEU A 110 -0.11 2.52 -13.53
C LEU A 110 0.03 3.67 -14.53
N VAL A 111 0.19 4.92 -14.07
CA VAL A 111 0.51 6.07 -14.94
C VAL A 111 1.79 5.80 -15.74
N GLY A 112 2.79 5.13 -15.14
CA GLY A 112 4.02 4.70 -15.82
C GLY A 112 3.84 3.52 -16.78
N ARG A 113 2.68 2.85 -16.75
CA ARG A 113 2.31 1.74 -17.66
C ARG A 113 1.31 2.16 -18.74
N SER A 114 0.93 3.43 -18.80
CA SER A 114 0.06 3.96 -19.84
C SER A 114 0.72 5.12 -20.59
N SER A 115 0.24 5.41 -21.79
CA SER A 115 0.60 6.63 -22.51
C SER A 115 -0.63 7.36 -23.07
N GLY A 116 -0.41 8.60 -23.53
CA GLY A 116 -1.43 9.39 -24.23
C GLY A 116 -2.68 9.66 -23.40
N ARG A 117 -3.85 9.38 -23.99
CA ARG A 117 -5.16 9.71 -23.39
C ARG A 117 -5.43 8.94 -22.09
N VAL A 118 -4.94 7.71 -21.98
CA VAL A 118 -5.15 6.89 -20.78
C VAL A 118 -4.38 7.48 -19.60
N THR A 119 -3.13 7.90 -19.80
CA THR A 119 -2.34 8.58 -18.76
C THR A 119 -3.02 9.83 -18.24
N GLN A 120 -3.66 10.62 -19.12
CA GLN A 120 -4.43 11.79 -18.70
C GLN A 120 -5.63 11.42 -17.82
N ILE A 121 -6.35 10.35 -18.16
CA ILE A 121 -7.50 9.86 -17.38
C ILE A 121 -7.04 9.36 -16.01
N LEU A 122 -5.94 8.59 -15.95
CA LEU A 122 -5.34 8.12 -14.71
C LEU A 122 -4.88 9.29 -13.84
N GLY A 123 -4.19 10.27 -14.43
CA GLY A 123 -3.74 11.48 -13.75
C GLY A 123 -4.89 12.32 -13.19
N LEU A 124 -5.98 12.48 -13.93
CA LEU A 124 -7.17 13.18 -13.45
C LEU A 124 -7.85 12.44 -12.29
N HIS A 125 -7.89 11.11 -12.34
CA HIS A 125 -8.48 10.30 -11.27
C HIS A 125 -7.65 10.33 -9.99
N LEU A 126 -6.32 10.35 -10.12
CA LEU A 126 -5.39 10.61 -9.01
C LEU A 126 -5.71 11.96 -8.32
N GLY A 127 -5.92 13.02 -9.11
CA GLY A 127 -6.24 14.34 -8.56
C GLY A 127 -7.61 14.48 -7.89
N THR A 128 -8.53 13.53 -8.06
CA THR A 128 -9.92 13.63 -7.60
C THR A 128 -10.28 12.64 -6.51
N SER A 129 -10.14 11.34 -6.80
CA SER A 129 -10.56 10.28 -5.87
C SER A 129 -9.40 9.42 -5.40
N SER A 130 -8.34 9.26 -6.20
CA SER A 130 -7.21 8.36 -5.91
C SER A 130 -7.61 6.93 -5.53
N LYS A 131 -8.83 6.47 -5.84
CA LYS A 131 -9.32 5.12 -5.53
C LYS A 131 -9.31 4.24 -6.77
N TRP A 132 -8.56 3.15 -6.75
CA TRP A 132 -8.47 2.20 -7.88
C TRP A 132 -9.84 1.63 -8.24
N ILE A 133 -10.60 1.15 -7.26
CA ILE A 133 -11.92 0.53 -7.49
C ILE A 133 -12.89 1.47 -8.20
N ALA A 134 -12.89 2.76 -7.85
CA ALA A 134 -13.76 3.74 -8.51
C ALA A 134 -13.37 3.95 -9.99
N LEU A 135 -12.08 3.95 -10.28
CA LEU A 135 -11.57 4.03 -11.66
C LEU A 135 -11.88 2.75 -12.44
N TYR A 136 -11.60 1.59 -11.83
CA TYR A 136 -11.86 0.29 -12.42
C TYR A 136 -13.32 0.16 -12.82
N THR A 137 -14.25 0.44 -11.92
CA THR A 137 -15.70 0.41 -12.20
C THR A 137 -16.09 1.38 -13.32
N LYS A 138 -15.47 2.56 -13.38
CA LYS A 138 -15.72 3.54 -14.45
C LYS A 138 -15.23 3.05 -15.82
N LEU A 139 -14.06 2.42 -15.86
CA LEU A 139 -13.46 1.89 -17.09
C LEU A 139 -14.09 0.55 -17.52
N ALA A 140 -14.54 -0.25 -16.57
CA ALA A 140 -15.21 -1.54 -16.76
C ALA A 140 -16.72 -1.40 -16.98
N ASN A 141 -17.28 -0.18 -16.98
CA ASN A 141 -18.71 0.03 -17.21
C ASN A 141 -19.11 -0.45 -18.61
N GLU A 142 -20.10 -1.36 -18.66
CA GLU A 142 -20.63 -1.95 -19.89
C GLU A 142 -21.02 -0.93 -20.96
N GLU A 143 -21.53 0.25 -20.60
CA GLU A 143 -21.93 1.24 -21.60
C GLU A 143 -20.73 1.88 -22.31
N CYS A 144 -19.59 2.01 -21.61
CA CYS A 144 -18.31 2.44 -22.19
C CYS A 144 -17.69 1.33 -23.04
N LEU A 145 -17.72 0.07 -22.56
CA LEU A 145 -17.30 -1.10 -23.33
C LEU A 145 -18.14 -1.28 -24.61
N LYS A 146 -19.47 -1.13 -24.53
CA LYS A 146 -20.42 -1.20 -25.66
C LYS A 146 -20.18 -0.07 -26.68
N LYS A 147 -19.77 1.13 -26.27
CA LYS A 147 -19.42 2.23 -27.18
C LYS A 147 -18.09 1.99 -27.90
N CYS A 148 -17.12 1.34 -27.26
CA CYS A 148 -15.90 0.87 -27.92
C CYS A 148 -16.16 -0.25 -28.95
N ILE A 149 -17.21 -1.08 -28.76
CA ILE A 149 -17.64 -2.12 -29.70
C ILE A 149 -18.35 -1.54 -30.94
N ARG A 150 -19.11 -0.44 -30.81
CA ARG A 150 -19.83 0.20 -31.93
C ARG A 150 -18.97 1.11 -32.80
N GLY A 151 -17.78 1.49 -32.34
CA GLY A 151 -16.84 2.35 -33.07
C GLY A 151 -15.65 1.57 -33.63
N LYS A 152 -15.84 0.94 -34.80
CA LYS A 152 -14.77 0.43 -35.69
C LYS A 152 -13.62 -0.34 -35.00
N THR A 153 -13.88 -1.56 -34.51
CA THR A 153 -12.80 -2.56 -34.41
C THR A 153 -13.16 -3.77 -35.26
N GLN A 154 -12.18 -4.23 -36.04
CA GLN A 154 -12.34 -5.18 -37.14
C GLN A 154 -12.30 -6.64 -36.66
N ASN A 155 -12.55 -6.90 -35.38
CA ASN A 155 -12.41 -8.25 -34.83
C ASN A 155 -13.64 -8.62 -33.98
N ASP A 156 -14.26 -9.74 -34.35
CA ASP A 156 -15.58 -10.14 -33.87
C ASP A 156 -15.63 -10.34 -32.36
N SER A 157 -16.61 -9.65 -31.77
CA SER A 157 -17.02 -9.53 -30.36
C SER A 157 -17.25 -10.82 -29.55
N LYS A 158 -16.85 -11.99 -30.04
CA LYS A 158 -16.97 -13.26 -29.31
C LYS A 158 -15.85 -13.43 -28.26
N ALA A 159 -14.69 -12.82 -28.47
CA ALA A 159 -13.56 -12.98 -27.55
C ALA A 159 -13.76 -12.26 -26.21
N LEU A 160 -14.21 -11.00 -26.21
CA LEU A 160 -14.29 -10.17 -24.99
C LEU A 160 -15.35 -10.66 -23.99
N HIS A 161 -16.55 -10.97 -24.49
CA HIS A 161 -17.62 -11.50 -23.66
C HIS A 161 -17.22 -12.88 -23.11
N SER A 162 -16.61 -13.72 -23.94
CA SER A 162 -16.10 -15.02 -23.50
C SER A 162 -14.97 -14.89 -22.48
N LEU A 163 -14.01 -13.97 -22.65
CA LEU A 163 -12.89 -13.78 -21.72
C LEU A 163 -13.35 -13.29 -20.34
N ILE A 164 -14.28 -12.34 -20.29
CA ILE A 164 -14.84 -11.84 -19.02
C ILE A 164 -15.59 -12.97 -18.29
N TRP A 165 -16.45 -13.72 -19.00
CA TRP A 165 -17.19 -14.84 -18.41
C TRP A 165 -16.33 -16.08 -18.10
N ASN A 166 -15.18 -16.25 -18.75
CA ASN A 166 -14.23 -17.34 -18.51
C ASN A 166 -13.28 -17.03 -17.33
N LYS A 167 -12.94 -15.75 -17.11
CA LYS A 167 -12.11 -15.30 -15.97
C LYS A 167 -12.92 -15.01 -14.70
N CYS A 168 -14.20 -14.64 -14.81
CA CYS A 168 -15.13 -14.51 -13.68
C CYS A 168 -16.16 -15.65 -13.71
N PRO A 169 -15.92 -16.79 -13.03
CA PRO A 169 -16.92 -17.84 -12.95
C PRO A 169 -18.16 -17.30 -12.22
N LYS A 170 -19.35 -17.61 -12.76
CA LYS A 170 -20.65 -17.18 -12.21
C LYS A 170 -20.97 -17.76 -10.82
N ASP A 171 -20.13 -18.66 -10.31
CA ASP A 171 -20.33 -19.37 -9.05
C ASP A 171 -19.30 -18.95 -8.01
N THR A 172 -19.39 -17.71 -7.51
CA THR A 172 -18.92 -17.47 -6.14
C THR A 172 -19.98 -18.08 -5.23
N PHE A 173 -19.74 -19.33 -4.82
CA PHE A 173 -20.52 -20.04 -3.81
C PHE A 173 -20.74 -19.14 -2.59
N ILE A 174 -21.92 -18.54 -2.46
CA ILE A 174 -22.39 -18.01 -1.19
C ILE A 174 -22.76 -19.23 -0.36
N SER A 175 -21.81 -19.74 0.42
CA SER A 175 -22.11 -20.68 1.49
C SER A 175 -23.11 -20.01 2.43
N LYS A 176 -24.40 -20.37 2.32
CA LYS A 176 -25.38 -20.12 3.39
C LYS A 176 -24.81 -20.72 4.67
N ARG A 177 -24.57 -19.89 5.68
CA ARG A 177 -24.35 -20.34 7.05
C ARG A 177 -25.66 -20.09 7.80
N ASN A 178 -26.17 -21.19 8.37
CA ASN A 178 -27.44 -21.39 9.08
C ASN A 178 -27.99 -20.19 9.85
#